data_AF-A0A1R4ABK9-F1
#
_entry.id   AF-A0A1R4ABK9-F1
#
_cell.length_a   1.000
_cell.length_b   1.000
_cell.length_c   1.000
_cell.angle_alpha   90.00
_cell.angle_beta   90.00
_cell.angle_gamma   90.00
#
_symmetry.space_group_name_H-M   'P 1'
#
loop_
_entity.id
_entity.type
_entity.pdbx_description
1 polymer ?
#
loop_
_entity_poly.entity_id
_entity_poly.type
_entity_poly.pdbx_seq_one_letter_code
_entity_poly.pdbx_strand_id
1 'polypeptide(L)'
;MPPKQDNANQKSLEKAKQKILEDKTFGLKNKNKSKAVQKHIKGLQQQITGKPAPDSAKWQSQLHKEKEEKKKQEQHKALIQSLFRDTKDIKNLSKNAAKQTYDPKKSRMDQKIDYYIDQRLQKQSDSSMSTELSFETDIVCKHFTEAIKSNKYGWFWVCPNGGDDCKYRHSLPKDYVFPDEQEVVEEVNETLEDKIDRERHELVTNGELLTLDVFLRWKEGKSSGKDDSATKLTTGKDLYILDPSLFMDDDKAVDGLGYGENANFDEFAAESQDGLDAVACGPINADLFTSFEGMSLEE
;
A
#
# COMPACT_ATOMS: atom_id res chain seq x y z
N MET A 1 25.69 -36.70 21.14
CA MET A 1 27.05 -36.48 20.59
C MET A 1 26.90 -35.85 19.20
N PRO A 2 27.59 -34.73 18.87
CA PRO A 2 27.29 -33.89 17.69
C PRO A 2 28.09 -34.29 16.43
N PRO A 3 27.62 -34.05 15.20
CA PRO A 3 28.46 -34.11 14.01
C PRO A 3 29.06 -32.71 13.76
N LYS A 4 30.12 -32.37 14.48
CA LYS A 4 30.79 -31.06 14.38
C LYS A 4 31.82 -30.99 13.23
N GLN A 5 32.02 -32.08 12.48
CA GLN A 5 33.07 -32.17 11.44
C GLN A 5 32.58 -31.93 10.00
N ASP A 6 31.31 -32.18 9.67
CA ASP A 6 30.82 -32.01 8.29
C ASP A 6 30.74 -30.53 7.86
N ASN A 7 30.40 -29.64 8.80
CA ASN A 7 30.34 -28.19 8.56
C ASN A 7 31.73 -27.57 8.32
N ALA A 8 32.79 -28.16 8.87
CA ALA A 8 34.16 -27.68 8.68
C ALA A 8 34.68 -27.96 7.26
N ASN A 9 34.32 -29.12 6.69
CA ASN A 9 34.68 -29.51 5.33
C ASN A 9 33.85 -28.78 4.25
N GLN A 10 32.59 -28.45 4.51
CA GLN A 10 31.80 -27.63 3.58
C GLN A 10 32.33 -26.19 3.51
N LYS A 11 32.71 -25.62 4.66
CA LYS A 11 33.28 -24.27 4.75
C LYS A 11 34.64 -24.15 4.06
N SER A 12 35.45 -25.22 4.05
CA SER A 12 36.73 -25.23 3.32
C SER A 12 36.53 -25.31 1.81
N LEU A 13 35.56 -26.10 1.34
CA LEU A 13 35.18 -26.20 -0.08
C LEU A 13 34.59 -24.90 -0.62
N GLU A 14 33.76 -24.19 0.16
CA GLU A 14 33.23 -22.87 -0.22
C GLU A 14 34.32 -21.81 -0.32
N LYS A 15 35.27 -21.78 0.63
CA LYS A 15 36.43 -20.88 0.57
C LYS A 15 37.32 -21.16 -0.65
N ALA A 16 37.49 -22.42 -1.04
CA ALA A 16 38.22 -22.77 -2.26
C ALA A 16 37.50 -22.25 -3.53
N LYS A 17 36.17 -22.39 -3.60
CA LYS A 17 35.35 -21.84 -4.70
C LYS A 17 35.40 -20.31 -4.76
N GLN A 18 35.39 -19.63 -3.60
CA GLN A 18 35.53 -18.19 -3.50
C GLN A 18 36.91 -17.71 -3.98
N LYS A 19 37.99 -18.39 -3.59
CA LYS A 19 39.35 -18.08 -4.10
C LYS A 19 39.45 -18.23 -5.62
N ILE A 20 38.83 -19.26 -6.20
CA ILE A 20 38.80 -19.46 -7.67
C ILE A 20 37.99 -18.34 -8.36
N LEU A 21 36.93 -17.85 -7.73
CA LEU A 21 36.15 -16.71 -8.23
C LEU A 21 36.95 -15.40 -8.13
N GLU A 22 37.61 -15.17 -7.01
CA GLU A 22 38.44 -13.99 -6.79
C GLU A 22 39.58 -13.93 -7.80
N ASP A 23 40.25 -15.06 -8.06
CA ASP A 23 41.36 -15.19 -9.00
C ASP A 23 40.91 -15.01 -10.47
N LYS A 24 39.81 -15.65 -10.89
CA LYS A 24 39.29 -15.49 -12.27
C LYS A 24 38.65 -14.14 -12.55
N THR A 25 38.18 -13.46 -11.51
CA THR A 25 37.65 -12.10 -11.62
C THR A 25 38.71 -11.06 -11.28
N PHE A 26 39.93 -11.47 -10.91
CA PHE A 26 41.07 -10.59 -10.65
C PHE A 26 41.51 -9.90 -11.94
N GLY A 27 41.86 -8.62 -11.87
CA GLY A 27 42.29 -7.84 -13.04
C GLY A 27 41.18 -7.29 -13.95
N LEU A 28 39.92 -7.67 -13.78
CA LEU A 28 38.80 -7.00 -14.47
C LEU A 28 38.64 -5.57 -13.93
N LYS A 29 39.05 -4.58 -14.73
CA LYS A 29 38.83 -3.16 -14.42
C LYS A 29 37.31 -2.89 -14.40
N ASN A 30 36.84 -2.03 -13.49
CA ASN A 30 35.43 -1.62 -13.38
C ASN A 30 34.42 -2.71 -12.93
N LYS A 31 34.81 -3.62 -12.03
CA LYS A 31 33.96 -4.72 -11.50
C LYS A 31 32.55 -4.30 -11.05
N ASN A 32 32.43 -3.13 -10.42
CA ASN A 32 31.17 -2.61 -9.89
C ASN A 32 30.52 -1.52 -10.77
N LYS A 33 31.19 -1.10 -11.86
CA LYS A 33 30.75 0.05 -12.68
C LYS A 33 30.17 -0.35 -14.04
N SER A 34 30.66 -1.43 -14.66
CA SER A 34 30.16 -1.88 -15.97
C SER A 34 29.17 -3.04 -15.85
N LYS A 35 27.95 -2.85 -16.39
CA LYS A 35 26.92 -3.90 -16.46
C LYS A 35 27.37 -5.13 -17.26
N ALA A 36 28.23 -4.94 -18.27
CA ALA A 36 28.79 -6.04 -19.07
C ALA A 36 29.77 -6.89 -18.24
N VAL A 37 30.61 -6.23 -17.44
CA VAL A 37 31.56 -6.87 -16.51
C VAL A 37 30.81 -7.62 -15.41
N GLN A 38 29.74 -7.03 -14.85
CA GLN A 38 28.89 -7.70 -13.86
C GLN A 38 28.22 -8.96 -14.42
N LYS A 39 27.74 -8.92 -15.67
CA LYS A 39 27.15 -10.09 -16.34
C LYS A 39 28.17 -11.22 -16.55
N HIS A 40 29.40 -10.87 -16.89
CA HIS A 40 30.51 -11.82 -17.03
C HIS A 40 30.89 -12.47 -15.69
N ILE A 41 31.02 -11.67 -14.62
CA ILE A 41 31.28 -12.14 -13.25
C ILE A 41 30.17 -13.10 -12.79
N LYS A 42 28.90 -12.74 -13.05
CA LYS A 42 27.73 -13.59 -12.72
C LYS A 42 27.76 -14.93 -13.47
N GLY A 43 28.20 -14.94 -14.73
CA GLY A 43 28.38 -16.16 -15.52
C GLY A 43 29.47 -17.08 -14.96
N LEU A 44 30.63 -16.51 -14.61
CA LEU A 44 31.73 -17.26 -13.98
C LEU A 44 31.32 -17.85 -12.62
N GLN A 45 30.56 -17.08 -11.83
CA GLN A 45 29.99 -17.55 -10.57
C GLN A 45 29.10 -18.78 -10.74
N GLN A 46 28.21 -18.77 -11.74
CA GLN A 46 27.34 -19.90 -12.05
C GLN A 46 28.11 -21.14 -12.55
N GLN A 47 29.22 -20.95 -13.26
CA GLN A 47 30.06 -22.04 -13.74
C GLN A 47 30.84 -22.73 -12.60
N ILE A 48 31.18 -22.00 -11.54
CA ILE A 48 31.96 -22.51 -10.40
C ILE A 48 31.09 -23.09 -9.30
N THR A 49 29.89 -22.53 -9.08
CA THR A 49 28.98 -23.03 -8.04
C THR A 49 28.20 -24.26 -8.47
N GLY A 50 28.00 -24.46 -9.79
CA GLY A 50 27.23 -25.57 -10.35
C GLY A 50 25.73 -25.45 -10.01
N LYS A 51 24.86 -25.75 -10.96
CA LYS A 51 23.42 -25.92 -10.65
C LYS A 51 23.23 -27.29 -10.01
N PRO A 52 22.48 -27.41 -8.89
CA PRO A 52 22.12 -28.72 -8.35
C PRO A 52 21.30 -29.49 -9.40
N ALA A 53 21.46 -30.82 -9.41
CA ALA A 53 20.75 -31.69 -10.33
C ALA A 53 19.22 -31.43 -10.28
N PRO A 54 18.54 -31.39 -11.44
CA PRO A 54 17.16 -30.90 -11.57
C PRO A 54 16.08 -31.76 -10.87
N ASP A 55 16.45 -32.88 -10.24
CA ASP A 55 15.52 -33.83 -9.63
C ASP A 55 15.89 -34.21 -8.19
N SER A 56 16.46 -33.26 -7.42
CA SER A 56 16.71 -33.47 -5.98
C SER A 56 15.75 -32.65 -5.12
N ALA A 57 15.38 -33.16 -3.95
CA ALA A 57 14.55 -32.46 -2.97
C ALA A 57 15.11 -31.05 -2.59
N LYS A 58 16.43 -30.86 -2.71
CA LYS A 58 17.08 -29.56 -2.49
C LYS A 58 16.77 -28.55 -3.60
N TRP A 59 16.60 -29.00 -4.84
CA TRP A 59 16.24 -28.15 -5.99
C TRP A 59 14.79 -27.64 -5.87
N GLN A 60 13.85 -28.51 -5.50
CA GLN A 60 12.44 -28.13 -5.29
C GLN A 60 12.30 -27.13 -4.12
N SER A 61 13.03 -27.34 -3.02
CA SER A 61 13.03 -26.42 -1.88
C SER A 61 13.66 -25.05 -2.21
N GLN A 62 14.71 -25.02 -3.04
CA GLN A 62 15.29 -23.75 -3.52
C GLN A 62 14.34 -22.98 -4.44
N LEU A 63 13.64 -23.68 -5.33
CA LEU A 63 12.65 -23.06 -6.22
C LEU A 63 11.45 -22.47 -5.46
N HIS A 64 10.98 -23.16 -4.43
CA HIS A 64 9.91 -22.65 -3.58
C HIS A 64 10.35 -21.41 -2.80
N LYS A 65 11.57 -21.42 -2.24
CA LYS A 65 12.14 -20.25 -1.54
C LYS A 65 12.36 -19.06 -2.48
N GLU A 66 12.92 -19.29 -3.68
CA GLU A 66 13.13 -18.24 -4.68
C GLU A 66 11.80 -17.64 -5.16
N LYS A 67 10.76 -18.46 -5.33
CA LYS A 67 9.42 -17.99 -5.73
C LYS A 67 8.76 -17.16 -4.62
N GLU A 68 8.92 -17.56 -3.36
CA GLU A 68 8.40 -16.81 -2.21
C GLU A 68 9.13 -15.47 -2.02
N GLU A 69 10.45 -15.47 -2.17
CA GLU A 69 11.27 -14.26 -2.08
C GLU A 69 10.98 -13.29 -3.23
N LYS A 70 10.79 -13.81 -4.45
CA LYS A 70 10.35 -13.00 -5.59
C LYS A 70 8.95 -12.40 -5.37
N LYS A 71 8.02 -13.17 -4.80
CA LYS A 71 6.67 -12.67 -4.45
C LYS A 71 6.74 -11.57 -3.38
N LYS A 72 7.60 -11.73 -2.36
CA LYS A 72 7.86 -10.71 -1.34
C LYS A 72 8.49 -9.44 -1.94
N GLN A 73 9.46 -9.59 -2.85
CA GLN A 73 10.07 -8.46 -3.56
C GLN A 73 9.06 -7.73 -4.45
N GLU A 74 8.16 -8.46 -5.12
CA GLU A 74 7.12 -7.87 -5.96
C GLU A 74 6.05 -7.15 -5.13
N GLN A 75 5.63 -7.73 -4.00
CA GLN A 75 4.76 -7.07 -3.03
C GLN A 75 5.39 -5.81 -2.45
N HIS A 76 6.68 -5.87 -2.06
CA HIS A 76 7.41 -4.71 -1.56
C HIS A 76 7.55 -3.61 -2.63
N LYS A 77 7.83 -3.99 -3.88
CA LYS A 77 7.91 -3.06 -5.00
C LYS A 77 6.54 -2.44 -5.32
N ALA A 78 5.47 -3.23 -5.27
CA ALA A 78 4.10 -2.76 -5.47
C ALA A 78 3.67 -1.80 -4.36
N LEU A 79 4.03 -2.09 -3.11
CA LEU A 79 3.77 -1.23 -1.96
C LEU A 79 4.51 0.11 -2.08
N ILE A 80 5.79 0.09 -2.45
CA ILE A 80 6.56 1.31 -2.74
C ILE A 80 5.91 2.07 -3.88
N GLN A 81 5.52 1.39 -4.96
CA GLN A 81 4.88 2.05 -6.10
C GLN A 81 3.52 2.69 -5.72
N SER A 82 2.74 2.08 -4.83
CA SER A 82 1.51 2.70 -4.32
C SER A 82 1.79 3.88 -3.40
N LEU A 83 2.81 3.81 -2.55
CA LEU A 83 3.19 4.88 -1.63
C LEU A 83 3.75 6.12 -2.34
N PHE A 84 4.39 5.95 -3.51
CA PHE A 84 5.01 7.04 -4.28
C PHE A 84 4.25 7.44 -5.55
N ARG A 85 2.95 7.10 -5.68
CA ARG A 85 2.11 7.54 -6.83
C ARG A 85 1.91 9.06 -6.90
N ASP A 86 2.08 9.78 -5.79
CA ASP A 86 1.54 11.13 -5.67
C ASP A 86 2.45 12.28 -6.13
N THR A 87 3.67 12.03 -6.64
CA THR A 87 4.57 13.16 -7.00
C THR A 87 4.80 13.37 -8.50
N LYS A 88 4.38 12.43 -9.36
CA LYS A 88 4.57 12.53 -10.82
C LYS A 88 3.34 13.02 -11.57
N ASP A 89 2.14 12.78 -11.04
CA ASP A 89 0.88 13.16 -11.70
C ASP A 89 0.41 14.59 -11.37
N ILE A 90 0.96 15.22 -10.31
CA ILE A 90 0.66 16.62 -9.96
C ILE A 90 1.07 17.60 -11.10
N LYS A 91 2.17 17.32 -11.80
CA LYS A 91 2.64 18.17 -12.92
C LYS A 91 1.76 18.07 -14.18
N ASN A 92 0.98 17.00 -14.31
CA ASN A 92 0.08 16.81 -15.45
C ASN A 92 -1.35 17.33 -15.18
N LEU A 93 -1.76 17.39 -13.91
CA LEU A 93 -3.03 18.00 -13.50
C LEU A 93 -3.00 19.54 -13.65
N SER A 94 -1.85 20.16 -13.34
CA SER A 94 -1.65 21.61 -13.51
C SER A 94 -1.80 22.09 -14.97
N LYS A 95 -1.40 21.27 -15.95
CA LYS A 95 -1.49 21.62 -17.38
C LYS A 95 -2.89 21.46 -17.97
N ASN A 96 -3.72 20.60 -17.40
CA ASN A 96 -5.11 20.38 -17.85
C ASN A 96 -6.13 21.28 -17.14
N ALA A 97 -5.77 21.91 -16.03
CA ALA A 97 -6.62 22.90 -15.35
C ALA A 97 -6.74 24.24 -16.11
N ALA A 98 -5.80 24.55 -17.01
CA ALA A 98 -5.75 25.83 -17.74
C ALA A 98 -6.72 25.95 -18.93
N LYS A 99 -7.61 24.95 -19.17
CA LYS A 99 -8.59 24.96 -20.27
C LYS A 99 -10.04 24.77 -19.82
N GLN A 100 -10.37 24.97 -18.55
CA GLN A 100 -11.76 25.19 -18.16
C GLN A 100 -12.02 26.69 -18.17
N THR A 101 -12.41 27.21 -19.33
CA THR A 101 -12.89 28.59 -19.45
C THR A 101 -14.18 28.70 -18.63
N TYR A 102 -14.15 29.49 -17.57
CA TYR A 102 -15.33 29.82 -16.75
C TYR A 102 -16.41 30.44 -17.64
N ASP A 103 -17.51 29.72 -17.87
CA ASP A 103 -18.72 30.22 -18.54
C ASP A 103 -19.71 30.74 -17.48
N PRO A 104 -19.88 32.07 -17.34
CA PRO A 104 -20.72 32.66 -16.32
C PRO A 104 -22.19 32.24 -16.39
N LYS A 105 -22.66 31.71 -17.53
CA LYS A 105 -24.05 31.28 -17.69
C LYS A 105 -24.32 29.91 -17.06
N LYS A 106 -23.35 28.99 -17.08
CA LYS A 106 -23.48 27.67 -16.41
C LYS A 106 -23.41 27.79 -14.88
N SER A 107 -22.50 28.61 -14.37
CA SER A 107 -22.36 28.91 -12.94
C SER A 107 -23.66 29.42 -12.30
N ARG A 108 -24.46 30.22 -13.02
CA ARG A 108 -25.74 30.75 -12.52
C ARG A 108 -26.87 29.71 -12.46
N MET A 109 -26.78 28.62 -13.21
CA MET A 109 -27.76 27.53 -13.17
C MET A 109 -27.47 26.58 -12.01
N ASP A 110 -26.18 26.25 -11.77
CA ASP A 110 -25.76 25.37 -10.67
C ASP A 110 -26.01 25.99 -9.28
N GLN A 111 -26.09 27.32 -9.20
CA GLN A 111 -26.42 28.05 -7.97
C GLN A 111 -27.94 28.12 -7.67
N LYS A 112 -28.80 27.67 -8.58
CA LYS A 112 -30.25 27.78 -8.43
C LYS A 112 -30.82 26.51 -7.77
N ILE A 113 -30.33 26.20 -6.59
CA ILE A 113 -30.90 25.16 -5.72
C ILE A 113 -32.08 25.79 -4.99
N ASP A 114 -33.28 25.25 -5.20
CA ASP A 114 -34.48 25.73 -4.52
C ASP A 114 -34.44 25.30 -3.03
N TYR A 115 -34.36 26.28 -2.14
CA TYR A 115 -34.20 26.06 -0.70
C TYR A 115 -35.41 25.40 -0.04
N TYR A 116 -36.58 25.44 -0.69
CA TYR A 116 -37.83 24.88 -0.15
C TYR A 116 -38.10 23.43 -0.57
N ILE A 117 -37.21 22.82 -1.36
CA ILE A 117 -37.32 21.42 -1.79
C ILE A 117 -36.28 20.60 -1.02
N ASP A 118 -36.72 19.56 -0.29
CA ASP A 118 -35.81 18.67 0.46
C ASP A 118 -34.80 18.04 -0.51
N GLN A 119 -33.51 18.28 -0.26
CA GLN A 119 -32.39 17.86 -1.09
C GLN A 119 -32.34 16.33 -1.29
N ARG A 120 -32.95 15.55 -0.38
CA ARG A 120 -33.09 14.10 -0.54
C ARG A 120 -34.08 13.71 -1.65
N LEU A 121 -35.13 14.52 -1.87
CA LEU A 121 -36.10 14.30 -2.95
C LEU A 121 -35.52 14.70 -4.30
N GLN A 122 -34.75 15.80 -4.37
CA GLN A 122 -33.99 16.15 -5.58
C GLN A 122 -32.99 15.06 -5.96
N LYS A 123 -32.25 14.52 -4.99
CA LYS A 123 -31.31 13.43 -5.28
C LYS A 123 -32.00 12.19 -5.84
N GLN A 124 -33.26 11.91 -5.47
CA GLN A 124 -34.05 10.82 -6.05
C GLN A 124 -34.55 11.13 -7.47
N SER A 125 -34.97 12.37 -7.77
CA SER A 125 -35.34 12.75 -9.15
C SER A 125 -34.13 12.74 -10.08
N ASP A 126 -32.97 13.17 -9.59
CA ASP A 126 -31.79 13.34 -10.43
C ASP A 126 -31.06 12.01 -10.64
N SER A 127 -31.19 11.07 -9.69
CA SER A 127 -30.76 9.67 -9.87
C SER A 127 -31.75 8.81 -10.66
N SER A 128 -32.90 9.37 -11.05
CA SER A 128 -33.81 8.78 -12.02
C SER A 128 -33.49 9.14 -13.47
N MET A 129 -32.42 9.92 -13.71
CA MET A 129 -31.78 9.97 -15.03
C MET A 129 -30.93 8.72 -15.19
N SER A 130 -31.60 7.58 -15.34
CA SER A 130 -30.97 6.37 -15.83
C SER A 130 -30.33 6.75 -17.16
N THR A 131 -29.02 6.53 -17.29
CA THR A 131 -28.39 6.44 -18.60
C THR A 131 -29.12 5.30 -19.30
N GLU A 132 -30.19 5.63 -20.03
CA GLU A 132 -30.87 4.75 -20.95
C GLU A 132 -29.86 4.45 -22.06
N LEU A 133 -28.88 3.61 -21.73
CA LEU A 133 -28.20 2.79 -22.71
C LEU A 133 -29.29 1.90 -23.24
N SER A 134 -29.91 2.37 -24.32
CA SER A 134 -30.95 1.70 -25.07
C SER A 134 -30.38 0.41 -25.62
N PHE A 135 -30.34 -0.63 -24.79
CA PHE A 135 -30.25 -1.99 -25.28
C PHE A 135 -31.59 -2.29 -25.95
N GLU A 136 -31.55 -2.67 -27.22
CA GLU A 136 -32.76 -2.90 -28.03
C GLU A 136 -33.60 -4.09 -27.52
N THR A 137 -33.09 -4.89 -26.58
CA THR A 137 -33.85 -5.96 -25.96
C THR A 137 -33.73 -5.99 -24.44
N ASP A 138 -34.87 -6.18 -23.77
CA ASP A 138 -35.01 -6.38 -22.32
C ASP A 138 -34.58 -7.79 -21.87
N ILE A 139 -34.10 -8.62 -22.82
CA ILE A 139 -33.70 -9.99 -22.57
C ILE A 139 -32.23 -10.01 -22.11
N VAL A 140 -31.94 -10.72 -21.04
CA VAL A 140 -30.58 -10.90 -20.51
C VAL A 140 -29.74 -11.78 -21.43
N CYS A 141 -28.47 -11.40 -21.63
CA CYS A 141 -27.54 -12.18 -22.45
C CYS A 141 -27.25 -13.55 -21.82
N LYS A 142 -27.35 -14.63 -22.63
CA LYS A 142 -27.06 -16.00 -22.17
C LYS A 142 -25.64 -16.17 -21.66
N HIS A 143 -24.65 -15.63 -22.37
CA HIS A 143 -23.25 -15.70 -21.96
C HIS A 143 -22.96 -14.92 -20.69
N PHE A 144 -23.75 -13.88 -20.41
CA PHE A 144 -23.65 -13.15 -19.15
C PHE A 144 -24.15 -13.99 -17.98
N THR A 145 -25.29 -14.68 -18.14
CA THR A 145 -25.75 -15.62 -17.09
C THR A 145 -24.76 -16.77 -16.84
N GLU A 146 -24.08 -17.27 -17.89
CA GLU A 146 -23.05 -18.29 -17.78
C GLU A 146 -21.75 -17.76 -17.12
N ALA A 147 -21.37 -16.52 -17.43
CA ALA A 147 -20.22 -15.86 -16.81
C ALA A 147 -20.43 -15.63 -15.31
N ILE A 148 -21.65 -15.26 -14.90
CA ILE A 148 -21.97 -15.13 -13.47
C ILE A 148 -21.97 -16.49 -12.78
N LYS A 149 -22.60 -17.51 -13.37
CA LYS A 149 -22.57 -18.88 -12.83
C LYS A 149 -21.15 -19.43 -12.67
N SER A 150 -20.25 -19.06 -13.57
CA SER A 150 -18.84 -19.45 -13.50
C SER A 150 -17.95 -18.47 -12.72
N ASN A 151 -18.51 -17.41 -12.12
CA ASN A 151 -17.78 -16.34 -11.42
C ASN A 151 -16.66 -15.70 -12.27
N LYS A 152 -16.85 -15.65 -13.60
CA LYS A 152 -15.91 -15.07 -14.57
C LYS A 152 -16.35 -13.70 -15.08
N TYR A 153 -17.38 -13.11 -14.48
CA TYR A 153 -17.83 -11.76 -14.78
C TYR A 153 -16.91 -10.72 -14.10
N GLY A 154 -16.76 -9.52 -14.69
CA GLY A 154 -15.94 -8.46 -14.11
C GLY A 154 -15.38 -7.48 -15.14
N TRP A 155 -14.47 -6.61 -14.69
CA TRP A 155 -13.90 -5.51 -15.49
C TRP A 155 -13.24 -5.94 -16.82
N PHE A 156 -12.69 -7.16 -16.87
CA PHE A 156 -12.05 -7.71 -18.06
C PHE A 156 -12.95 -8.68 -18.84
N TRP A 157 -14.20 -8.88 -18.41
CA TRP A 157 -15.12 -9.78 -19.08
C TRP A 157 -15.80 -9.06 -20.25
N VAL A 158 -15.56 -9.56 -21.45
CA VAL A 158 -16.15 -9.08 -22.69
C VAL A 158 -17.12 -10.15 -23.18
N CYS A 159 -18.36 -9.76 -23.46
CA CYS A 159 -19.36 -10.69 -23.94
C CYS A 159 -18.94 -11.27 -25.31
N PRO A 160 -18.95 -12.60 -25.50
CA PRO A 160 -18.58 -13.20 -26.79
C PRO A 160 -19.59 -12.90 -27.92
N ASN A 161 -20.78 -12.41 -27.60
CA ASN A 161 -21.84 -12.06 -28.55
C ASN A 161 -21.85 -10.57 -28.96
N GLY A 162 -20.69 -9.89 -28.86
CA GLY A 162 -20.55 -8.50 -29.32
C GLY A 162 -19.91 -7.53 -28.34
N GLY A 163 -19.30 -8.01 -27.25
CA GLY A 163 -18.63 -7.16 -26.27
C GLY A 163 -19.56 -6.15 -25.63
N ASP A 164 -19.34 -4.86 -25.92
CA ASP A 164 -20.18 -3.76 -25.45
C ASP A 164 -21.42 -3.54 -26.34
N ASP A 165 -21.39 -4.02 -27.59
CA ASP A 165 -22.48 -3.89 -28.58
C ASP A 165 -23.45 -5.09 -28.58
N CYS A 166 -23.45 -5.90 -27.52
CA CYS A 166 -24.38 -7.01 -27.43
C CYS A 166 -25.83 -6.49 -27.40
N LYS A 167 -26.68 -7.06 -28.26
CA LYS A 167 -28.12 -6.77 -28.32
C LYS A 167 -28.85 -7.02 -26.99
N TYR A 168 -28.33 -7.94 -26.19
CA TYR A 168 -28.93 -8.43 -24.95
C TYR A 168 -28.29 -7.78 -23.71
N ARG A 169 -29.09 -7.60 -22.66
CA ARG A 169 -28.68 -6.91 -21.43
C ARG A 169 -27.60 -7.69 -20.65
N HIS A 170 -26.51 -7.01 -20.28
CA HIS A 170 -25.43 -7.53 -19.42
C HIS A 170 -25.62 -7.18 -17.94
N SER A 171 -26.85 -7.22 -17.48
CA SER A 171 -27.19 -7.06 -16.07
C SER A 171 -28.42 -7.90 -15.75
N LEU A 172 -28.42 -8.47 -14.54
CA LEU A 172 -29.57 -9.23 -14.05
C LEU A 172 -30.74 -8.28 -13.77
N PRO A 173 -32.00 -8.75 -13.95
CA PRO A 173 -33.17 -8.06 -13.44
C PRO A 173 -33.03 -7.81 -11.94
N LYS A 174 -33.66 -6.75 -11.43
CA LYS A 174 -33.45 -6.25 -10.06
C LYS A 174 -33.84 -7.23 -8.94
N ASP A 175 -34.50 -8.34 -9.27
CA ASP A 175 -34.97 -9.36 -8.30
C ASP A 175 -34.52 -10.80 -8.65
N TYR A 176 -33.54 -10.98 -9.53
CA TYR A 176 -33.06 -12.32 -9.89
C TYR A 176 -32.06 -12.85 -8.86
N VAL A 177 -32.50 -13.80 -8.04
CA VAL A 177 -31.66 -14.53 -7.07
C VAL A 177 -31.22 -15.86 -7.67
N PHE A 178 -29.92 -16.19 -7.57
CA PHE A 178 -29.41 -17.48 -8.00
C PHE A 178 -29.85 -18.58 -7.02
N PRO A 179 -30.45 -19.68 -7.51
CA PRO A 179 -30.84 -20.80 -6.64
C PRO A 179 -29.67 -21.41 -5.85
N ASP A 180 -28.46 -21.40 -6.41
CA ASP A 180 -27.30 -22.10 -5.85
C ASP A 180 -26.65 -21.38 -4.64
N GLU A 181 -26.98 -20.10 -4.42
CA GLU A 181 -26.37 -19.26 -3.38
C GLU A 181 -27.17 -19.31 -2.06
N GLN A 182 -28.37 -19.90 -2.07
CA GLN A 182 -29.27 -19.87 -0.93
C GLN A 182 -28.93 -20.92 0.15
N GLU A 183 -28.18 -21.98 -0.17
CA GLU A 183 -27.90 -23.06 0.78
C GLU A 183 -26.59 -22.89 1.58
N VAL A 184 -25.70 -21.96 1.21
CA VAL A 184 -24.35 -21.85 1.83
C VAL A 184 -24.24 -20.68 2.82
N VAL A 185 -25.23 -19.80 2.89
CA VAL A 185 -25.13 -18.52 3.61
C VAL A 185 -25.63 -18.60 5.06
N GLU A 186 -26.39 -19.64 5.43
CA GLU A 186 -26.86 -19.80 6.82
C GLU A 186 -25.75 -20.18 7.80
N GLU A 187 -24.63 -20.77 7.35
CA GLU A 187 -23.57 -21.26 8.24
C GLU A 187 -22.54 -20.18 8.63
N VAL A 188 -22.46 -19.05 7.91
CA VAL A 188 -21.37 -18.05 8.07
C VAL A 188 -21.81 -16.79 8.84
N ASN A 189 -23.11 -16.54 8.99
CA ASN A 189 -23.66 -15.35 9.66
C ASN A 189 -24.22 -15.62 11.07
N GLU A 190 -23.75 -16.66 11.76
CA GLU A 190 -24.07 -16.83 13.17
C GLU A 190 -23.49 -15.66 13.97
N THR A 191 -24.37 -14.92 14.64
CA THR A 191 -23.99 -13.76 15.44
C THR A 191 -23.11 -14.19 16.62
N LEU A 192 -22.32 -13.28 17.17
CA LEU A 192 -21.45 -13.60 18.30
C LEU A 192 -22.29 -14.09 19.50
N GLU A 193 -23.48 -13.54 19.64
CA GLU A 193 -24.51 -13.89 20.60
C GLU A 193 -24.98 -15.34 20.41
N ASP A 194 -25.30 -15.75 19.17
CA ASP A 194 -25.73 -17.13 18.87
C ASP A 194 -24.62 -18.15 19.17
N LYS A 195 -23.36 -17.77 18.95
CA LYS A 195 -22.20 -18.61 19.30
C LYS A 195 -22.05 -18.75 20.82
N ILE A 196 -22.18 -17.64 21.55
CA ILE A 196 -22.11 -17.65 23.02
C ILE A 196 -23.23 -18.51 23.62
N ASP A 197 -24.45 -18.42 23.08
CA ASP A 197 -25.59 -19.17 23.60
C ASP A 197 -25.50 -20.67 23.29
N ARG A 198 -24.94 -21.05 22.13
CA ARG A 198 -24.57 -22.43 21.84
C ARG A 198 -23.52 -22.96 22.82
N GLU A 199 -22.42 -22.23 23.00
CA GLU A 199 -21.35 -22.62 23.92
C GLU A 199 -21.87 -22.74 25.37
N ARG A 200 -22.76 -21.85 25.81
CA ARG A 200 -23.41 -21.95 27.13
C ARG A 200 -24.26 -23.20 27.28
N HIS A 201 -24.96 -23.61 26.22
CA HIS A 201 -25.78 -24.81 26.24
C HIS A 201 -24.93 -26.10 26.19
N GLU A 202 -23.77 -26.04 25.54
CA GLU A 202 -22.79 -27.13 25.47
C GLU A 202 -21.97 -27.30 26.76
N LEU A 203 -21.72 -26.21 27.50
CA LEU A 203 -21.04 -26.26 28.79
C LEU A 203 -21.91 -26.99 29.82
N VAL A 204 -21.50 -28.21 30.16
CA VAL A 204 -22.13 -29.06 31.18
C VAL A 204 -22.30 -28.27 32.49
N THR A 205 -23.50 -28.35 33.05
CA THR A 205 -24.05 -27.56 34.17
C THR A 205 -23.29 -27.65 35.51
N ASN A 206 -22.11 -28.28 35.56
CA ASN A 206 -21.29 -28.45 36.75
C ASN A 206 -20.00 -27.61 36.63
N GLY A 207 -20.15 -26.30 36.42
CA GLY A 207 -19.04 -25.36 36.46
C GLY A 207 -18.51 -25.18 37.88
N GLU A 208 -17.18 -25.13 38.03
CA GLU A 208 -16.55 -24.73 39.29
C GLU A 208 -16.94 -23.28 39.60
N LEU A 209 -17.44 -23.03 40.82
CA LEU A 209 -17.80 -21.68 41.23
C LEU A 209 -16.54 -20.81 41.25
N LEU A 210 -16.68 -19.57 40.76
CA LEU A 210 -15.60 -18.60 40.76
C LEU A 210 -15.29 -18.14 42.20
N THR A 211 -14.38 -18.85 42.86
CA THR A 211 -13.78 -18.44 44.13
C THR A 211 -12.49 -17.66 43.87
N LEU A 212 -12.02 -16.92 44.89
CA LEU A 212 -10.78 -16.15 44.79
C LEU A 212 -9.57 -17.03 44.43
N ASP A 213 -9.52 -18.24 44.99
CA ASP A 213 -8.42 -19.19 44.73
C ASP A 213 -8.45 -19.72 43.29
N VAL A 214 -9.64 -20.03 42.76
CA VAL A 214 -9.84 -20.45 41.36
C VAL A 214 -9.46 -19.32 40.41
N PHE A 215 -9.82 -18.09 40.74
CA PHE A 215 -9.46 -16.91 39.96
C PHE A 215 -7.95 -16.65 39.94
N LEU A 216 -7.27 -16.80 41.09
CA LEU A 216 -5.81 -16.64 41.15
C LEU A 216 -5.09 -17.69 40.32
N ARG A 217 -5.52 -18.96 40.40
CA ARG A 217 -4.99 -20.05 39.57
C ARG A 217 -5.19 -19.79 38.07
N TRP A 218 -6.36 -19.29 37.68
CA TRP A 218 -6.63 -18.89 36.30
C TRP A 218 -5.77 -17.70 35.85
N LYS A 219 -5.60 -16.69 36.71
CA LYS A 219 -4.81 -15.48 36.42
C LYS A 219 -3.34 -15.81 36.23
N GLU A 220 -2.78 -16.67 37.06
CA GLU A 220 -1.39 -17.14 36.97
C GLU A 220 -1.15 -17.91 35.65
N GLY A 221 -2.08 -18.80 35.28
CA GLY A 221 -2.03 -19.52 33.99
C GLY A 221 -2.16 -18.61 32.78
N LYS A 222 -2.80 -17.45 32.92
CA LYS A 222 -2.95 -16.47 31.84
C LYS A 222 -1.77 -15.50 31.74
N SER A 223 -1.07 -15.20 32.85
CA SER A 223 0.19 -14.45 32.80
C SER A 223 1.31 -15.26 32.16
N SER A 224 1.46 -16.54 32.51
CA SER A 224 2.51 -17.39 31.92
C SER A 224 2.34 -17.55 30.40
N GLY A 225 1.11 -17.69 29.90
CA GLY A 225 0.83 -17.76 28.45
C GLY A 225 0.98 -16.43 27.70
N LYS A 226 1.11 -15.30 28.41
CA LYS A 226 1.32 -13.97 27.80
C LYS A 226 2.81 -13.67 27.62
N ASP A 227 3.65 -14.20 28.49
CA ASP A 227 5.10 -14.01 28.47
C ASP A 227 5.78 -14.77 27.31
N ASP A 228 5.17 -15.85 26.81
CA ASP A 228 5.63 -16.56 25.60
C ASP A 228 5.36 -15.80 24.29
N SER A 229 4.55 -14.73 24.33
CA SER A 229 4.33 -13.81 23.19
C SER A 229 5.33 -12.64 23.16
N ALA A 230 6.46 -12.79 23.86
CA ALA A 230 7.59 -11.84 23.91
C ALA A 230 8.41 -11.74 22.61
N THR A 231 7.78 -11.88 21.43
CA THR A 231 8.27 -11.26 20.19
C THR A 231 7.60 -9.90 19.95
N LYS A 232 7.00 -9.30 20.99
CA LYS A 232 6.61 -7.91 20.93
C LYS A 232 7.88 -7.09 21.09
N LEU A 233 8.41 -6.64 19.95
CA LEU A 233 9.47 -5.64 19.86
C LEU A 233 9.23 -4.59 20.95
N THR A 234 10.09 -4.59 21.97
CA THR A 234 10.11 -3.62 23.05
C THR A 234 10.06 -2.24 22.41
N THR A 235 9.16 -1.37 22.89
CA THR A 235 8.95 -0.06 22.26
C THR A 235 10.29 0.68 22.18
N GLY A 236 10.46 1.61 21.23
CA GLY A 236 11.73 2.36 21.12
C GLY A 236 12.16 3.01 22.45
N LYS A 237 11.19 3.34 23.31
CA LYS A 237 11.42 3.82 24.67
C LYS A 237 11.97 2.75 25.62
N ASP A 238 11.47 1.52 25.54
CA ASP A 238 11.98 0.40 26.33
C ASP A 238 13.42 0.04 25.91
N LEU A 239 13.71 0.07 24.61
CA LEU A 239 15.08 -0.11 24.10
C LEU A 239 16.02 1.00 24.57
N TYR A 240 15.54 2.25 24.59
CA TYR A 240 16.31 3.39 25.10
C TYR A 240 16.57 3.31 26.60
N ILE A 241 15.65 2.78 27.39
CA ILE A 241 15.85 2.57 28.84
C ILE A 241 16.81 1.40 29.09
N LEU A 242 16.75 0.34 28.28
CA LEU A 242 17.64 -0.82 28.39
C LEU A 242 19.09 -0.48 28.01
N ASP A 243 19.27 0.28 26.93
CA ASP A 243 20.59 0.76 26.50
C ASP A 243 20.49 2.11 25.75
N PRO A 244 20.67 3.24 26.45
CA PRO A 244 20.69 4.56 25.82
C PRO A 244 21.83 4.76 24.81
N SER A 245 22.90 3.96 24.88
CA SER A 245 24.08 4.12 24.02
C SER A 245 23.85 3.61 22.60
N LEU A 246 22.86 2.73 22.39
CA LEU A 246 22.42 2.27 21.07
C LEU A 246 21.75 3.38 20.23
N PHE A 247 21.38 4.51 20.85
CA PHE A 247 20.67 5.63 20.22
C PHE A 247 21.55 6.89 20.11
N MET A 248 22.87 6.75 20.26
CA MET A 248 23.78 7.85 19.95
C MET A 248 23.86 7.99 18.42
N ASP A 249 23.38 9.12 17.90
CA ASP A 249 23.58 9.47 16.50
C ASP A 249 25.09 9.54 16.24
N ASP A 250 25.60 8.69 15.36
CA ASP A 250 27.00 8.77 14.92
C ASP A 250 27.24 10.20 14.39
N ASP A 251 28.16 10.95 15.02
CA ASP A 251 28.52 12.33 14.66
C ASP A 251 28.96 12.51 13.19
N LYS A 252 29.14 11.41 12.45
CA LYS A 252 29.49 11.36 11.03
C LYS A 252 28.33 11.05 10.08
N ALA A 253 27.09 10.90 10.58
CA ALA A 253 25.93 10.64 9.74
C ALA A 253 25.59 11.82 8.81
N VAL A 254 26.03 13.03 9.15
CA VAL A 254 25.82 14.26 8.35
C VAL A 254 26.92 14.51 7.31
N ASP A 255 28.15 14.06 7.56
CA ASP A 255 29.31 14.39 6.71
C ASP A 255 29.38 13.59 5.40
N GLY A 256 28.58 12.52 5.26
CA GLY A 256 28.62 11.60 4.11
C GLY A 256 27.79 12.04 2.90
N LEU A 257 26.91 13.03 3.05
CA LEU A 257 26.19 13.66 1.93
C LEU A 257 26.79 15.04 1.70
N GLY A 258 27.92 15.06 1.02
CA GLY A 258 28.47 16.29 0.44
C GLY A 258 27.36 16.98 -0.36
N TYR A 259 26.89 18.11 0.17
CA TYR A 259 26.32 19.16 -0.65
C TYR A 259 27.39 19.50 -1.68
N GLY A 260 27.30 18.89 -2.86
CA GLY A 260 28.05 19.37 -4.00
C GLY A 260 27.67 20.83 -4.17
N GLU A 261 28.66 21.72 -4.00
CA GLU A 261 28.63 23.08 -4.52
C GLU A 261 28.21 23.00 -6.00
N ASN A 262 26.91 23.09 -6.26
CA ASN A 262 26.43 23.50 -7.55
C ASN A 262 26.71 25.00 -7.61
N ALA A 263 27.90 25.35 -8.10
CA ALA A 263 28.33 26.70 -8.46
C ALA A 263 27.50 27.24 -9.67
N ASN A 264 26.17 27.22 -9.54
CA ASN A 264 25.20 27.67 -10.55
C ASN A 264 23.83 27.95 -9.91
N PHE A 265 23.80 28.56 -8.72
CA PHE A 265 22.58 29.11 -8.13
C PHE A 265 22.63 30.65 -8.11
N ASP A 266 23.80 31.23 -7.84
CA ASP A 266 23.99 32.69 -7.88
C ASP A 266 23.83 33.29 -9.28
N GLU A 267 24.19 32.55 -10.35
CA GLU A 267 24.03 33.03 -11.73
C GLU A 267 22.56 33.01 -12.19
N PHE A 268 21.75 32.08 -11.67
CA PHE A 268 20.30 32.02 -11.94
C PHE A 268 19.52 33.08 -11.15
N ALA A 269 19.97 33.42 -9.94
CA ALA A 269 19.36 34.48 -9.14
C ALA A 269 19.55 35.87 -9.78
N ALA A 270 20.76 36.14 -10.31
CA ALA A 270 21.07 37.42 -10.96
C ALA A 270 20.23 37.68 -12.23
N GLU A 271 20.02 36.66 -13.07
CA GLU A 271 19.25 36.81 -14.31
C GLU A 271 17.74 37.01 -14.07
N SER A 272 17.24 36.67 -12.87
CA SER A 272 15.84 36.87 -12.47
C SER A 272 15.53 38.23 -11.85
N GLN A 273 16.57 38.99 -11.47
CA GLN A 273 16.43 40.31 -10.83
C GLN A 273 16.32 41.47 -11.84
N ASP A 274 16.87 41.33 -13.05
CA ASP A 274 16.75 42.35 -14.11
C ASP A 274 15.32 42.48 -14.69
N GLY A 275 14.40 41.59 -14.31
CA GLY A 275 12.98 41.62 -14.71
C GLY A 275 12.02 42.25 -13.70
N LEU A 276 12.46 42.58 -12.48
CA LEU A 276 11.58 43.04 -11.38
C LEU A 276 11.80 44.51 -10.95
N ASP A 277 12.82 45.19 -11.46
CA ASP A 277 13.11 46.60 -11.13
C ASP A 277 12.24 47.63 -11.90
N ALA A 278 11.21 47.18 -12.63
CA ALA A 278 10.30 48.06 -13.37
C ALA A 278 8.95 48.36 -12.68
N VAL A 279 8.73 47.95 -11.42
CA VAL A 279 7.53 48.33 -10.65
C VAL A 279 7.94 49.03 -9.35
N ALA A 280 8.07 50.35 -9.42
CA ALA A 280 8.27 51.21 -8.27
C ALA A 280 7.06 51.14 -7.31
N CYS A 281 7.22 50.46 -6.16
CA CYS A 281 6.35 50.65 -5.01
C CYS A 281 6.75 51.93 -4.28
N GLY A 282 5.87 52.94 -4.28
CA GLY A 282 6.01 54.15 -3.46
C GLY A 282 5.91 53.86 -1.96
N PRO A 283 6.33 54.81 -1.09
CA PRO A 283 6.40 54.58 0.35
C PRO A 283 5.01 54.42 0.98
N ILE A 284 4.87 53.37 1.80
CA ILE A 284 3.69 53.06 2.60
C ILE A 284 3.65 54.02 3.80
N ASN A 285 2.54 54.72 4.00
CA ASN A 285 2.36 55.70 5.07
C ASN A 285 2.09 54.98 6.41
N ALA A 286 2.95 55.20 7.41
CA ALA A 286 2.96 54.46 8.68
C ALA A 286 2.00 55.00 9.75
N ASP A 287 1.26 56.08 9.48
CA ASP A 287 0.42 56.77 10.47
C ASP A 287 -1.05 56.31 10.52
N LEU A 288 -1.40 55.16 9.92
CA LEU A 288 -2.79 54.69 9.85
C LEU A 288 -3.21 53.78 11.03
N PHE A 289 -2.33 53.48 11.99
CA PHE A 289 -2.59 52.47 13.04
C PHE A 289 -2.46 52.96 14.49
N THR A 290 -2.41 54.28 14.74
CA THR A 290 -2.36 54.85 16.09
C THR A 290 -3.58 55.74 16.38
N SER A 291 -4.76 55.13 16.49
CA SER A 291 -5.96 55.80 17.00
C SER A 291 -6.96 54.79 17.57
N PHE A 292 -6.57 54.05 18.61
CA PHE A 292 -7.54 53.30 19.44
C PHE A 292 -7.04 53.13 20.87
N GLU A 293 -6.86 54.25 21.59
CA GLU A 293 -6.71 54.22 23.04
C GLU A 293 -7.22 55.55 23.62
N GLY A 294 -8.42 55.53 24.21
CA GLY A 294 -8.96 56.69 24.92
C GLY A 294 -10.47 56.89 24.81
N MET A 295 -11.26 55.99 25.41
CA MET A 295 -12.54 56.41 26.01
C MET A 295 -12.79 55.57 27.25
N SER A 296 -12.42 56.19 28.37
CA SER A 296 -12.61 55.79 29.74
C SER A 296 -14.09 55.65 30.11
N LEU A 297 -14.36 54.66 30.97
CA LEU A 297 -15.49 54.67 31.89
C LEU A 297 -15.56 56.00 32.64
N GLU A 298 -16.76 56.53 32.85
CA GLU A 298 -17.30 56.85 34.17
C GLU A 298 -18.79 57.25 34.08
N GLU A 299 -19.48 56.82 35.15
CA GLU A 299 -20.85 57.03 35.68
C GLU A 299 -21.85 57.95 34.97
#